data_AF-A0A7X6T4T9-F1
#
_entry.id   AF-A0A7X6T4T9-F1
#
_cell.length_a   1.000
_cell.length_b   1.000
_cell.length_c   1.000
_cell.angle_alpha   90.00
_cell.angle_beta   90.00
_cell.angle_gamma   90.00
#
_symmetry.space_group_name_H-M   'P 1'
#
loop_
_entity.id
_entity.type
_entity.pdbx_description
1 polymer ?
#
loop_
_entity_poly.entity_id
_entity_poly.type
_entity_poly.pdbx_seq_one_letter_code
_entity_poly.pdbx_strand_id
1 'polypeptide(L)'
;MLSERRLQTERAFSFRRFILQWEWLLLLIFILINVVNSFLSPYYLSLSTFVRTPMTFLDKSFLVLPMALVIILGNIDISVGSIVALSSVVMATAYNSGIPMVLAMVICLATATICGLLNGVIMVRFKELPAMIVTLATMTLYRGIAYIILEDQASGNFPGWFSFLGWGSVFGIPLMLIVFVVCAIFFTLLLHRTTFGRTIYGMGSNINTCRYS
;
A
#
# COMPACT_ATOMS: atom_id res chain seq x y z
N MET A 1 18.93 43.69 30.98
CA MET A 1 19.53 43.79 29.63
C MET A 1 19.64 42.38 29.06
N LEU A 2 18.67 41.97 28.23
CA LEU A 2 18.70 40.68 27.56
C LEU A 2 19.58 40.82 26.31
N SER A 3 20.74 40.17 26.33
CA SER A 3 21.66 40.08 25.20
C SER A 3 20.97 39.34 24.05
N GLU A 4 20.65 40.04 22.96
CA GLU A 4 20.26 39.46 21.67
C GLU A 4 21.37 38.51 21.18
N ARG A 5 21.26 37.21 21.46
CA ARG A 5 22.06 36.20 20.76
C ARG A 5 21.50 36.07 19.34
N ARG A 6 21.98 36.92 18.43
CA ARG A 6 21.80 36.70 16.99
C ARG A 6 22.55 35.44 16.60
N LEU A 7 21.81 34.35 16.39
CA LEU A 7 22.35 33.17 15.72
C LEU A 7 22.73 33.62 14.30
N GLN A 8 24.03 33.69 14.00
CA GLN A 8 24.51 33.92 12.64
C GLN A 8 24.17 32.68 11.81
N THR A 9 23.10 32.77 11.02
CA THR A 9 22.60 31.68 10.17
C THR A 9 23.20 31.67 8.77
N GLU A 10 24.26 32.43 8.51
CA GLU A 10 24.98 32.35 7.22
C GLU A 10 26.20 31.44 7.37
N ARG A 11 25.99 30.15 7.13
CA ARG A 11 27.09 29.18 6.95
C ARG A 11 27.63 29.31 5.53
N ALA A 12 28.94 29.52 5.41
CA ALA A 12 29.63 29.49 4.13
C ALA A 12 29.45 28.13 3.43
N PHE A 13 29.14 28.15 2.14
CA PHE A 13 29.00 26.95 1.31
C PHE A 13 30.31 26.17 1.29
N SER A 14 30.27 24.90 1.71
CA SER A 14 31.43 24.02 1.72
C SER A 14 31.19 22.89 0.73
N PHE A 15 31.90 22.92 -0.40
CA PHE A 15 31.78 21.94 -1.50
C PHE A 15 31.98 20.50 -1.03
N ARG A 16 32.93 20.27 -0.10
CA ARG A 16 33.18 18.95 0.49
C ARG A 16 32.00 18.46 1.33
N ARG A 17 31.34 19.34 2.07
CA ARG A 17 30.14 18.98 2.85
C ARG A 17 28.90 18.83 1.98
N PHE A 18 28.82 19.59 0.89
CA PHE A 18 27.75 19.49 -0.10
C PHE A 18 27.81 18.15 -0.86
N ILE A 19 29.00 17.66 -1.24
CA ILE A 19 29.14 16.36 -1.91
C ILE A 19 29.03 15.18 -0.95
N LEU A 20 29.43 15.33 0.31
CA LEU A 20 29.37 14.27 1.33
C LEU A 20 28.00 14.15 2.01
N GLN A 21 26.96 14.77 1.47
CA GLN A 21 25.60 14.56 1.98
C GLN A 21 25.06 13.20 1.52
N TRP A 22 24.18 12.61 2.33
CA TRP A 22 23.62 11.28 2.09
C TRP A 22 22.88 11.19 0.74
N GLU A 23 22.34 12.30 0.27
CA GLU A 23 21.64 12.44 -1.00
C GLU A 23 22.56 12.11 -2.19
N TRP A 24 23.80 12.60 -2.17
CA TRP A 24 24.77 12.31 -3.23
C TRP A 24 25.27 10.87 -3.19
N LEU A 25 25.41 10.30 -1.99
CA LEU A 25 25.72 8.88 -1.84
C LEU A 25 24.59 8.02 -2.43
N LEU A 26 23.33 8.35 -2.13
CA LEU A 26 22.17 7.64 -2.67
C LEU A 26 22.06 7.77 -4.19
N LEU A 27 22.30 8.97 -4.73
CA LEU A 27 22.33 9.20 -6.18
C LEU A 27 23.46 8.40 -6.84
N LEU A 28 24.65 8.38 -6.25
CA LEU A 28 25.78 7.62 -6.76
C LEU A 28 25.47 6.12 -6.76
N ILE A 29 24.91 5.59 -5.66
CA ILE A 29 24.50 4.18 -5.56
C ILE A 29 23.42 3.88 -6.61
N PHE A 30 22.43 4.75 -6.79
CA PHE A 30 21.38 4.60 -7.80
C PHE A 30 21.97 4.52 -9.21
N ILE A 31 22.84 5.46 -9.59
CA ILE A 31 23.50 5.46 -10.89
C ILE A 31 24.35 4.21 -11.06
N LEU A 32 25.16 3.86 -10.06
CA LEU A 32 26.03 2.68 -10.10
C LEU A 32 25.22 1.40 -10.33
N ILE A 33 24.12 1.21 -9.61
CA ILE A 33 23.23 0.06 -9.78
C ILE A 33 22.67 0.01 -11.21
N ASN A 34 22.18 1.13 -11.75
CA ASN A 34 21.64 1.15 -13.12
C ASN A 34 22.70 0.82 -14.18
N VAL A 35 23.91 1.38 -14.03
CA VAL A 35 25.03 1.12 -14.94
C VAL A 35 25.45 -0.35 -14.90
N VAL A 36 25.65 -0.90 -13.70
CA VAL A 36 26.04 -2.32 -13.53
C VAL A 36 24.96 -3.24 -14.12
N ASN A 37 23.68 -2.99 -13.84
CA ASN A 37 22.59 -3.82 -14.37
C ASN A 37 22.44 -3.72 -15.90
N SER A 38 22.76 -2.56 -16.49
CA SER A 38 22.83 -2.37 -17.94
C SER A 38 23.86 -3.31 -18.59
N PHE A 39 24.99 -3.56 -17.93
CA PHE A 39 26.00 -4.49 -18.43
C PHE A 39 25.68 -5.96 -18.13
N LEU A 40 24.98 -6.25 -17.04
CA LEU A 40 24.64 -7.62 -16.64
C LEU A 40 23.51 -8.25 -17.46
N SER A 41 22.55 -7.44 -17.96
CA SER A 41 21.42 -7.94 -18.74
C SER A 41 21.13 -7.08 -19.96
N PRO A 42 21.16 -7.64 -21.18
CA PRO A 42 20.80 -6.91 -22.39
C PRO A 42 19.33 -6.47 -22.41
N TYR A 43 18.49 -7.08 -21.56
CA TYR A 43 17.07 -6.74 -21.44
C TYR A 43 16.80 -5.64 -20.40
N TYR A 44 17.78 -5.21 -19.60
CA TYR A 44 17.58 -4.27 -18.50
C TYR A 44 16.99 -2.94 -18.95
N LEU A 45 17.58 -2.34 -20.00
CA LEU A 45 17.12 -1.08 -20.58
C LEU A 45 16.06 -1.25 -21.68
N SER A 46 15.58 -2.48 -21.92
CA SER A 46 14.55 -2.70 -22.94
C SER A 46 13.20 -2.13 -22.49
N LEU A 47 12.46 -1.52 -23.42
CA LEU A 47 11.15 -0.93 -23.15
C LEU A 47 10.17 -1.98 -22.57
N SER A 48 10.22 -3.21 -23.07
CA SER A 48 9.40 -4.32 -22.57
C SER A 48 9.66 -4.65 -21.11
N THR A 49 10.92 -4.67 -20.68
CA THR A 49 11.29 -4.90 -19.28
C THR A 49 10.87 -3.71 -18.43
N PHE A 50 11.13 -2.49 -18.88
CA PHE A 50 10.77 -1.28 -18.13
C PHE A 50 9.26 -1.18 -17.87
N VAL A 51 8.45 -1.57 -18.85
CA VAL A 51 6.98 -1.54 -18.75
C VAL A 51 6.42 -2.72 -17.92
N ARG A 52 7.09 -3.88 -17.90
CA ARG A 52 6.61 -5.09 -17.19
C ARG A 52 7.16 -5.25 -15.77
N THR A 53 8.39 -4.81 -15.49
CA THR A 53 9.01 -4.91 -14.15
C THR A 53 8.15 -4.32 -13.03
N PRO A 54 7.43 -3.18 -13.22
CA PRO A 54 6.53 -2.66 -12.21
C PRO A 54 5.48 -3.65 -11.69
N MET A 55 5.08 -4.64 -12.50
CA MET A 55 4.10 -5.65 -12.11
C MET A 55 4.52 -6.48 -10.88
N THR A 56 5.81 -6.53 -10.57
CA THR A 56 6.35 -7.29 -9.42
C THR A 56 6.08 -6.63 -8.07
N PHE A 57 5.83 -5.32 -8.04
CA PHE A 57 5.55 -4.57 -6.81
C PHE A 57 4.21 -3.83 -6.82
N LEU A 58 3.55 -3.72 -7.98
CA LEU A 58 2.27 -3.02 -8.13
C LEU A 58 1.13 -3.66 -7.31
N ASP A 59 1.20 -4.95 -7.01
CA ASP A 59 0.28 -5.65 -6.11
C ASP A 59 0.18 -4.98 -4.74
N LYS A 60 1.32 -4.56 -4.19
CA LYS A 60 1.40 -3.88 -2.89
C LYS A 60 0.98 -2.42 -3.00
N SER A 61 1.15 -1.79 -4.16
CA SER A 61 0.81 -0.37 -4.37
C SER A 61 -0.69 -0.09 -4.16
N PHE A 62 -1.57 -1.04 -4.48
CA PHE A 62 -3.01 -0.90 -4.21
C PHE A 62 -3.34 -0.72 -2.73
N LEU A 63 -2.54 -1.31 -1.83
CA LEU A 63 -2.74 -1.21 -0.38
C LEU A 63 -2.40 0.19 0.14
N VAL A 64 -1.46 0.88 -0.53
CA VAL A 64 -0.98 2.21 -0.12
C VAL A 64 -2.06 3.27 -0.29
N LEU A 65 -2.92 3.15 -1.31
CA LEU A 65 -3.96 4.14 -1.62
C LEU A 65 -4.95 4.35 -0.45
N PRO A 66 -5.64 3.33 0.08
CA PRO A 66 -6.48 3.48 1.27
C PRO A 66 -5.66 3.73 2.54
N MET A 67 -4.44 3.18 2.64
CA MET A 67 -3.59 3.37 3.82
C MET A 67 -3.20 4.84 4.02
N ALA A 68 -3.06 5.62 2.94
CA ALA A 68 -2.85 7.07 3.03
C ALA A 68 -3.94 7.76 3.87
N LEU A 69 -5.20 7.34 3.74
CA LEU A 69 -6.31 7.89 4.52
C LEU A 69 -6.15 7.58 6.02
N VAL A 70 -5.73 6.36 6.35
CA VAL A 70 -5.49 5.91 7.74
C VAL A 70 -4.35 6.71 8.38
N ILE A 71 -3.27 6.93 7.63
CA ILE A 71 -2.11 7.71 8.08
C ILE A 71 -2.47 9.17 8.31
N ILE A 72 -3.30 9.77 7.45
CA ILE A 72 -3.77 11.16 7.64
C ILE A 72 -4.54 11.28 8.96
N LEU A 73 -5.30 10.26 9.36
CA LEU A 73 -5.99 10.21 10.65
C LEU A 73 -5.05 10.00 11.85
N GLY A 74 -3.73 9.92 11.64
CA GLY A 74 -2.75 9.66 12.70
C GLY A 74 -2.72 8.20 13.18
N ASN A 75 -3.34 7.29 12.44
CA ASN A 75 -3.39 5.87 12.76
C ASN A 75 -2.49 5.05 11.83
N ILE A 76 -2.23 3.81 12.22
CA ILE A 76 -1.46 2.86 11.41
C ILE A 76 -2.20 1.52 11.44
N ASP A 77 -2.41 0.95 10.26
CA ASP A 77 -2.95 -0.39 10.08
C ASP A 77 -1.87 -1.37 9.59
N ILE A 78 -1.45 -2.26 10.48
CA ILE A 78 -0.46 -3.32 10.20
C ILE A 78 -1.16 -4.58 9.65
N SER A 79 -2.46 -4.73 9.88
CA SER A 79 -3.21 -5.96 9.58
C SER A 79 -3.50 -6.17 8.10
N VAL A 80 -3.39 -5.12 7.27
CA VAL A 80 -3.79 -5.13 5.85
C VAL A 80 -3.20 -6.30 5.07
N GLY A 81 -1.91 -6.60 5.29
CA GLY A 81 -1.26 -7.74 4.63
C GLY A 81 -1.87 -9.09 5.02
N SER A 82 -2.23 -9.27 6.29
CA SER A 82 -2.92 -10.49 6.75
C SER A 82 -4.36 -10.57 6.25
N ILE A 83 -5.05 -9.44 6.08
CA ILE A 83 -6.39 -9.40 5.49
C ILE A 83 -6.34 -9.85 4.02
N VAL A 84 -5.34 -9.35 3.26
CA VAL A 84 -5.10 -9.80 1.88
C VAL A 84 -4.82 -11.29 1.83
N ALA A 85 -3.96 -11.80 2.72
CA ALA A 85 -3.66 -13.23 2.79
C ALA A 85 -4.92 -14.07 3.07
N LEU A 86 -5.67 -13.73 4.12
CA LEU A 86 -6.89 -14.45 4.50
C LEU A 86 -7.95 -14.42 3.39
N SER A 87 -8.26 -13.25 2.86
CA SER A 87 -9.26 -13.10 1.79
C SER A 87 -8.86 -13.86 0.51
N SER A 88 -7.58 -13.85 0.16
CA SER A 88 -7.05 -14.60 -1.00
C SER A 88 -7.17 -16.11 -0.79
N VAL A 89 -6.85 -16.61 0.42
CA VAL A 89 -6.99 -18.02 0.75
C VAL A 89 -8.46 -18.46 0.71
N VAL A 90 -9.36 -17.67 1.30
CA VAL A 90 -10.81 -17.95 1.28
C VAL A 90 -11.35 -17.96 -0.16
N MET A 91 -10.92 -17.03 -1.00
CA MET A 91 -11.26 -17.04 -2.44
C MET A 91 -10.79 -18.34 -3.11
N ALA A 92 -9.56 -18.73 -2.85
CA ALA A 92 -8.94 -19.86 -3.50
C ALA A 92 -9.59 -21.18 -3.06
N THR A 93 -9.91 -21.34 -1.78
CA THR A 93 -10.64 -22.52 -1.28
C THR A 93 -12.08 -22.55 -1.76
N ALA A 94 -12.76 -21.41 -1.86
CA ALA A 94 -14.09 -21.32 -2.45
C ALA A 94 -14.08 -21.77 -3.92
N TYR A 95 -13.14 -21.28 -4.72
CA TYR A 95 -13.05 -21.71 -6.12
C TYR A 95 -12.75 -23.22 -6.24
N ASN A 96 -11.83 -23.74 -5.44
CA ASN A 96 -11.47 -25.15 -5.46
C ASN A 96 -12.59 -26.09 -4.98
N SER A 97 -13.54 -25.58 -4.19
CA SER A 97 -14.75 -26.34 -3.82
C SER A 97 -15.83 -26.36 -4.90
N GLY A 98 -15.55 -25.78 -6.07
CA GLY A 98 -16.43 -25.76 -7.24
C GLY A 98 -17.25 -24.49 -7.40
N ILE A 99 -17.02 -23.46 -6.56
CA ILE A 99 -17.72 -22.18 -6.69
C ILE A 99 -17.22 -21.44 -7.93
N PRO A 100 -18.10 -20.87 -8.78
CA PRO A 100 -17.68 -20.07 -9.92
C PRO A 100 -16.76 -18.92 -9.52
N MET A 101 -15.71 -18.69 -10.30
CA MET A 101 -14.65 -17.72 -9.96
C MET A 101 -15.18 -16.30 -9.66
N VAL A 102 -16.22 -15.85 -10.38
CA VAL A 102 -16.86 -14.55 -10.12
C VAL A 102 -17.45 -14.49 -8.71
N LEU A 103 -18.10 -15.56 -8.25
CA LEU A 103 -18.65 -15.63 -6.90
C LEU A 103 -17.55 -15.75 -5.85
N ALA A 104 -16.48 -16.49 -6.14
CA ALA A 104 -15.28 -16.54 -5.29
C ALA A 104 -14.65 -15.15 -5.11
N MET A 105 -14.58 -14.32 -6.16
CA MET A 105 -14.12 -12.92 -6.05
C MET A 105 -15.01 -12.08 -5.15
N VAL A 106 -16.34 -12.26 -5.19
CA VAL A 106 -17.26 -11.57 -4.29
C VAL A 106 -17.03 -12.00 -2.84
N ILE A 107 -16.82 -13.30 -2.59
CA ILE A 107 -16.47 -13.82 -1.27
C ILE A 107 -15.15 -13.20 -0.78
N CYS A 108 -14.14 -13.11 -1.64
CA CYS A 108 -12.86 -12.45 -1.35
C CYS A 108 -13.07 -11.02 -0.82
N LEU A 109 -13.81 -10.21 -1.57
CA LEU A 109 -14.11 -8.83 -1.22
C LEU A 109 -14.94 -8.72 0.06
N ALA A 110 -15.90 -9.62 0.26
CA ALA A 110 -16.71 -9.67 1.46
C ALA A 110 -15.85 -10.00 2.69
N THR A 111 -15.00 -11.02 2.62
CA THR A 111 -14.07 -11.39 3.69
C THR A 111 -13.15 -10.23 4.06
N ALA A 112 -12.52 -9.58 3.07
CA ALA A 112 -11.65 -8.44 3.31
C ALA A 112 -12.40 -7.27 3.97
N THR A 113 -13.62 -6.99 3.50
CA THR A 113 -14.47 -5.93 4.04
C THR A 113 -14.87 -6.22 5.49
N ILE A 114 -15.25 -7.46 5.80
CA ILE A 114 -15.61 -7.87 7.16
C ILE A 114 -14.42 -7.73 8.10
N CYS A 115 -13.23 -8.20 7.70
CA CYS A 115 -12.03 -8.07 8.52
C CYS A 115 -11.66 -6.60 8.77
N GLY A 116 -11.66 -5.76 7.73
CA GLY A 116 -11.40 -4.32 7.88
C GLY A 116 -12.45 -3.62 8.74
N LEU A 117 -13.72 -3.99 8.59
CA LEU A 117 -14.82 -3.46 9.39
C LEU A 117 -14.67 -3.85 10.86
N LEU A 118 -14.30 -5.10 11.17
CA LEU A 118 -14.04 -5.53 12.55
C LEU A 118 -12.96 -4.68 13.20
N ASN A 119 -11.86 -4.41 12.51
CA ASN A 119 -10.81 -3.51 13.00
C ASN A 119 -11.37 -2.10 13.26
N GLY A 120 -12.11 -1.54 12.30
CA GLY A 120 -12.78 -0.24 12.44
C GLY A 120 -13.71 -0.18 13.65
N VAL A 121 -14.57 -1.18 13.82
CA VAL A 121 -15.53 -1.26 14.93
C VAL A 121 -14.82 -1.36 16.27
N ILE A 122 -13.77 -2.18 16.38
CA ILE A 122 -12.98 -2.30 17.62
C ILE A 122 -12.35 -0.94 17.97
N MET A 123 -11.75 -0.25 16.99
CA MET A 123 -11.14 1.06 17.23
C MET A 123 -12.16 2.13 17.65
N VAL A 124 -13.35 2.15 17.04
CA VAL A 124 -14.42 3.11 17.39
C VAL A 124 -15.02 2.81 18.76
N ARG A 125 -15.19 1.52 19.10
CA ARG A 125 -15.83 1.09 20.36
C ARG A 125 -14.89 1.19 21.55
N PHE A 126 -13.61 0.87 21.36
CA PHE A 126 -12.59 0.80 22.41
C PHE A 126 -11.54 1.89 22.20
N LYS A 127 -11.91 3.14 22.51
CA LYS A 127 -11.07 4.33 22.29
C LYS A 127 -9.78 4.36 23.12
N GLU A 128 -9.73 3.58 24.19
CA GLU A 128 -8.54 3.44 25.06
C GLU A 128 -7.44 2.59 24.40
N LEU A 129 -7.76 1.81 23.37
CA LEU A 129 -6.82 0.92 22.70
C LEU A 129 -6.11 1.66 21.56
N PRO A 130 -4.76 1.71 21.54
CA PRO A 130 -4.01 2.22 20.39
C PRO A 130 -4.29 1.39 19.13
N ALA A 131 -4.52 2.05 17.99
CA ALA A 131 -4.82 1.40 16.71
C ALA A 131 -3.76 0.38 16.27
N MET A 132 -2.49 0.67 16.55
CA MET A 132 -1.36 -0.24 16.32
C MET A 132 -1.52 -1.59 17.03
N ILE A 133 -1.99 -1.58 18.29
CA ILE A 133 -2.15 -2.81 19.08
C ILE A 133 -3.31 -3.64 18.54
N VAL A 134 -4.43 -2.99 18.21
CA VAL A 134 -5.60 -3.65 17.60
C VAL A 134 -5.22 -4.29 16.27
N THR A 135 -4.48 -3.56 15.43
CA THR A 135 -4.09 -4.04 14.10
C THR A 135 -2.98 -5.10 14.17
N LEU A 136 -2.09 -5.07 15.16
CA LEU A 136 -1.12 -6.16 15.41
C LEU A 136 -1.78 -7.45 15.90
N ALA A 137 -2.75 -7.34 16.82
CA ALA A 137 -3.48 -8.50 17.32
C ALA A 137 -4.28 -9.17 16.19
N THR A 138 -5.02 -8.36 15.42
CA THR A 138 -5.84 -8.85 14.29
C THR A 138 -4.98 -9.32 13.12
N MET A 139 -3.80 -8.72 12.88
CA MET A 139 -2.80 -9.23 11.94
C MET A 139 -2.43 -10.69 12.26
N THR A 140 -2.17 -10.99 13.55
CA THR A 140 -1.80 -12.33 14.00
C THR A 140 -2.98 -13.29 13.87
N LEU A 141 -4.18 -12.86 14.26
CA LEU A 141 -5.40 -13.65 14.14
C LEU A 141 -5.69 -14.02 12.68
N TYR A 142 -5.79 -13.03 11.79
CA TYR A 142 -6.14 -13.27 10.37
C TYR A 142 -5.08 -14.11 9.67
N ARG A 143 -3.80 -13.89 9.99
CA ARG A 143 -2.71 -14.71 9.46
C ARG A 143 -2.77 -16.14 9.95
N GLY A 144 -3.07 -16.36 11.23
CA GLY A 144 -3.27 -17.69 11.80
C GLY A 144 -4.42 -18.43 11.13
N ILE A 145 -5.56 -17.77 10.93
CA ILE A 145 -6.71 -18.35 10.21
C ILE A 145 -6.31 -18.70 8.77
N ALA A 146 -5.62 -17.80 8.07
CA ALA A 146 -5.15 -18.05 6.71
C ALA A 146 -4.22 -19.28 6.63
N TYR A 147 -3.30 -19.42 7.59
CA TYR A 147 -2.42 -20.59 7.69
C TYR A 147 -3.19 -21.89 7.95
N ILE A 148 -4.21 -21.88 8.79
CA ILE A 148 -5.00 -23.08 9.08
C ILE A 148 -5.83 -23.50 7.86
N ILE A 149 -6.38 -22.54 7.10
CA ILE A 149 -7.19 -22.86 5.91
C ILE A 149 -6.30 -23.33 4.76
N LEU A 150 -5.13 -22.71 4.57
CA LEU A 150 -4.23 -23.01 3.46
C LEU A 150 -3.33 -24.22 3.74
N GLU A 151 -3.02 -24.48 5.01
CA GLU A 151 -2.06 -25.50 5.47
C GLU A 151 -0.70 -25.34 4.76
N ASP A 152 -0.17 -26.41 4.16
CA ASP A 152 1.06 -26.44 3.35
C ASP A 152 0.77 -26.36 1.84
N GLN A 153 -0.44 -25.95 1.45
CA GLN A 153 -0.83 -25.97 0.06
C GLN A 153 -0.67 -24.60 -0.59
N ALA A 154 -0.15 -24.57 -1.81
CA ALA A 154 -0.30 -23.40 -2.68
C ALA A 154 -1.55 -23.59 -3.54
N SER A 155 -2.55 -22.72 -3.38
CA SER A 155 -3.75 -22.77 -4.22
C SER A 155 -3.56 -21.96 -5.50
N GLY A 156 -3.83 -22.58 -6.65
CA GLY A 156 -3.66 -22.02 -7.99
C GLY A 156 -4.65 -22.60 -9.00
N ASN A 157 -4.35 -22.51 -10.31
CA ASN A 157 -5.22 -22.99 -11.40
C ASN A 157 -6.57 -22.26 -11.55
N PHE A 158 -6.55 -20.94 -11.35
CA PHE A 158 -7.68 -20.07 -11.68
C PHE A 158 -7.94 -20.04 -13.19
N PRO A 159 -9.16 -19.69 -13.63
CA PRO A 159 -9.46 -19.64 -15.05
C PRO A 159 -8.60 -18.57 -15.75
N GLY A 160 -8.20 -18.83 -17.00
CA GLY A 160 -7.22 -17.97 -17.69
C GLY A 160 -7.62 -16.50 -17.82
N TRP A 161 -8.93 -16.20 -17.88
CA TRP A 161 -9.42 -14.82 -17.87
C TRP A 161 -9.12 -14.09 -16.55
N PHE A 162 -9.04 -14.81 -15.42
CA PHE A 162 -8.68 -14.22 -14.14
C PHE A 162 -7.18 -13.92 -14.09
N SER A 163 -6.34 -14.82 -14.62
CA SER A 163 -4.90 -14.56 -14.76
C SER A 163 -4.60 -13.31 -15.58
N PHE A 164 -5.46 -12.99 -16.56
CA PHE A 164 -5.36 -11.77 -17.35
C PHE A 164 -5.56 -10.49 -16.50
N LEU A 165 -6.31 -10.53 -15.40
CA LEU A 165 -6.48 -9.38 -14.50
C LEU A 165 -5.17 -8.99 -13.80
N GLY A 166 -4.35 -9.97 -13.43
CA GLY A 166 -3.07 -9.74 -12.77
C GLY A 166 -1.90 -9.52 -13.73
N TRP A 167 -1.81 -10.34 -14.78
CA TRP A 167 -0.62 -10.42 -15.65
C TRP A 167 -0.89 -10.04 -17.11
N GLY A 168 -2.13 -9.72 -17.46
CA GLY A 168 -2.52 -9.32 -18.80
C GLY A 168 -2.00 -7.93 -19.19
N SER A 169 -2.00 -7.66 -20.49
CA SER A 169 -1.62 -6.36 -21.04
C SER A 169 -2.56 -5.90 -22.14
N VAL A 170 -2.82 -4.60 -22.18
CA VAL A 170 -3.67 -3.93 -23.16
C VAL A 170 -2.80 -2.88 -23.86
N PHE A 171 -2.67 -2.96 -25.19
CA PHE A 171 -1.80 -2.08 -25.99
C PHE A 171 -0.35 -1.98 -25.49
N GLY A 172 0.21 -3.08 -24.97
CA GLY A 172 1.58 -3.12 -24.43
C GLY A 172 1.73 -2.59 -23.01
N ILE A 173 0.69 -1.99 -22.43
CA ILE A 173 0.66 -1.52 -21.04
C ILE A 173 0.00 -2.63 -20.19
N PRO A 174 0.60 -3.05 -19.06
CA PRO A 174 0.00 -4.13 -18.31
C PRO A 174 -1.22 -3.62 -17.53
N LEU A 175 -2.30 -4.42 -17.56
CA LEU A 175 -3.64 -4.00 -17.15
C LEU A 175 -3.67 -3.50 -15.70
N MET A 176 -2.92 -4.17 -14.83
CA MET A 176 -2.80 -3.82 -13.41
C MET A 176 -2.28 -2.40 -13.19
N LEU A 177 -1.39 -1.89 -14.06
CA LEU A 177 -0.92 -0.49 -14.00
C LEU A 177 -2.04 0.48 -14.36
N ILE A 178 -2.84 0.15 -15.38
CA ILE A 178 -3.99 0.97 -15.79
C ILE A 178 -4.99 1.06 -14.64
N VAL A 179 -5.34 -0.09 -14.04
CA VAL A 179 -6.25 -0.15 -12.89
C VAL A 179 -5.69 0.63 -11.70
N PHE A 180 -4.39 0.51 -11.42
CA PHE A 180 -3.73 1.28 -10.36
C PHE A 180 -3.84 2.78 -10.60
N VAL A 181 -3.55 3.27 -11.82
CA VAL A 181 -3.67 4.69 -12.17
C VAL A 181 -5.10 5.19 -12.00
N VAL A 182 -6.09 4.41 -12.44
CA VAL A 182 -7.52 4.74 -12.25
C VAL A 182 -7.85 4.85 -10.76
N CYS A 183 -7.42 3.88 -9.94
CA CYS A 183 -7.60 3.94 -8.49
C CYS A 183 -6.87 5.13 -7.87
N ALA A 184 -5.65 5.43 -8.29
CA ALA A 184 -4.87 6.56 -7.79
C ALA A 184 -5.59 7.88 -8.09
N ILE A 185 -6.07 8.09 -9.32
CA ILE A 185 -6.88 9.26 -9.69
C ILE A 185 -8.14 9.34 -8.83
N PHE A 186 -8.85 8.22 -8.66
CA PHE A 186 -10.04 8.17 -7.81
C PHE A 186 -9.73 8.59 -6.37
N PHE A 187 -8.71 8.02 -5.73
CA PHE A 187 -8.31 8.37 -4.36
C PHE A 187 -7.80 9.82 -4.25
N THR A 188 -7.07 10.32 -5.26
CA THR A 188 -6.66 11.73 -5.31
C THR A 188 -7.86 12.65 -5.36
N LEU A 189 -8.84 12.39 -6.22
CA LEU A 189 -10.07 13.18 -6.31
C LEU A 189 -10.90 13.06 -5.03
N LEU A 190 -11.04 11.86 -4.48
CA LEU A 190 -11.72 11.63 -3.21
C LEU A 190 -11.09 12.48 -2.10
N LEU A 191 -9.76 12.48 -1.99
CA LEU A 191 -9.05 13.16 -0.93
C LEU A 191 -8.99 14.70 -1.10
N HIS A 192 -8.82 15.20 -2.33
CA HIS A 192 -8.61 16.64 -2.57
C HIS A 192 -9.86 17.40 -3.01
N ARG A 193 -10.85 16.71 -3.60
CA ARG A 193 -12.02 17.37 -4.23
C ARG A 193 -13.34 17.10 -3.52
N THR A 194 -13.41 16.19 -2.54
CA THR A 194 -14.68 15.88 -1.84
C THR A 194 -14.73 16.43 -0.41
N THR A 195 -15.95 16.49 0.16
CA THR A 195 -16.17 16.78 1.58
C THR A 195 -15.52 15.73 2.49
N PHE A 196 -15.57 14.46 2.08
CA PHE A 196 -14.97 13.34 2.82
C PHE A 196 -13.47 13.55 3.08
N GLY A 197 -12.72 13.96 2.06
CA GLY A 197 -11.30 14.28 2.20
C GLY A 197 -11.03 15.41 3.19
N ARG A 198 -11.84 16.49 3.14
CA ARG A 198 -11.74 17.61 4.09
C ARG A 198 -11.99 17.15 5.54
N THR A 199 -12.97 16.29 5.76
CA THR A 199 -13.25 15.74 7.10
C THR A 199 -12.09 14.86 7.58
N ILE A 200 -11.48 14.05 6.71
CA ILE A 200 -10.31 13.23 7.07
C ILE A 200 -9.12 14.10 7.51
N TYR A 201 -8.76 15.12 6.74
CA TYR A 201 -7.70 16.04 7.13
C TYR A 201 -8.02 16.82 8.41
N GLY A 202 -9.29 17.22 8.58
CA GLY A 202 -9.76 17.89 9.79
C GLY A 202 -9.62 17.01 11.03
N MET A 203 -10.08 15.75 10.94
CA MET A 203 -9.96 14.77 12.02
C MET A 203 -8.49 14.48 12.36
N GLY A 204 -7.63 14.33 11.34
CA GLY A 204 -6.20 14.11 11.53
C GLY A 204 -5.46 15.27 12.18
N SER A 205 -5.91 16.51 11.94
CA SER A 205 -5.31 17.71 12.54
C SER A 205 -5.78 17.93 13.98
N ASN A 206 -7.09 17.91 14.20
CA ASN A 206 -7.69 18.02 15.53
C ASN A 206 -9.11 17.46 15.56
N ILE A 207 -9.26 16.27 16.16
CA ILE A 207 -10.54 15.57 16.26
C ILE A 207 -11.61 16.37 17.04
N ASN A 208 -11.21 17.14 18.05
CA ASN A 208 -12.15 17.90 18.87
C ASN A 208 -12.72 19.06 18.06
N THR A 209 -11.88 19.82 17.37
CA THR A 209 -12.33 20.93 16.50
C THR A 209 -13.20 20.40 15.36
N CYS A 210 -12.81 19.30 14.73
CA CYS A 210 -13.57 18.71 13.63
C CYS A 210 -14.96 18.21 14.06
N ARG A 211 -15.15 17.83 15.32
CA ARG A 211 -16.44 17.37 15.85
C ARG A 211 -17.45 18.50 16.05
N TYR A 212 -16.98 19.74 16.23
CA TYR A 212 -17.81 20.91 16.51
C TYR A 212 -17.83 21.94 15.36
N SER A 213 -17.23 21.61 14.23
CA SER A 213 -17.23 22.39 12.98
C SER A 213 -18.32 21.91 12.03
#